data_AF-A0A452ZCU8-F1
#
_entry.id   AF-A0A452ZCU8-F1
#
_cell.length_a   1.000
_cell.length_b   1.000
_cell.length_c   1.000
_cell.angle_alpha   90.00
_cell.angle_beta   90.00
_cell.angle_gamma   90.00
#
_symmetry.space_group_name_H-M   'P 1'
#
loop_
_entity.id
_entity.type
_entity.pdbx_description
1 polymer ?
#
loop_
_entity_poly.entity_id
_entity_poly.type
_entity_poly.pdbx_seq_one_letter_code
_entity_poly.pdbx_strand_id
1 'polypeptide(L)'
;SHSQSQTKLARQWLSRRSRAPATRPEAHRISSSSRAPAWATCSPSPASSPPSAVVTDVTLASQVIPIAKKELHLPCHILFISCATMLSFLAYFPTYLDGANADHLAGDVDIPGIGRIPVDYPPNVLRNLDSLFTKQFIANGREIAEIDGILVNTFDALEPEALAALRDGKVVPGFPPVYAVGPLKSTATDKEAAHGGASSPIAWLGEQPARSVVYVAFGNRNAAALEQIREIGAGLEASGCRFLWVVKTTVVDRDDTAELKDVLGEGFLERVQGRGLVTKEWVDQEAVLKHPAVGLYLSHCGWNSVTESAAYGVPMLAWPTLGDQRLIAKVIKSGGFGLWVEHWSWDGGEDSLVRGAEIAEKVKEVMGDEAISARAKEISQEATKAVAEGGSSHWSMQEFLATLS
;
A
#
# COMPACT_ATOMS: atom_id res chain seq x y z
N SER A 1 -11.58 51.12 -6.52
CA SER A 1 -12.40 50.93 -5.31
C SER A 1 -12.31 49.50 -4.73
N HIS A 2 -11.13 48.85 -4.77
CA HIS A 2 -10.92 47.52 -4.16
C HIS A 2 -9.76 47.46 -3.14
N SER A 3 -9.06 48.57 -2.86
CA SER A 3 -7.93 48.58 -1.90
C SER A 3 -8.23 49.27 -0.54
N GLN A 4 -9.44 49.80 -0.33
CA GLN A 4 -9.83 50.45 0.94
C GLN A 4 -10.72 49.57 1.86
N SER A 5 -11.13 48.38 1.40
CA SER A 5 -11.90 47.42 2.21
C SER A 5 -10.99 46.53 3.09
N GLN A 6 -9.78 46.20 2.64
CA GLN A 6 -8.90 45.27 3.37
C GLN A 6 -8.20 45.88 4.61
N THR A 7 -8.02 47.20 4.68
CA THR A 7 -7.35 47.84 5.83
C THR A 7 -8.24 47.95 7.08
N LYS A 8 -9.57 47.80 6.94
CA LYS A 8 -10.52 47.88 8.07
C LYS A 8 -10.68 46.56 8.82
N LEU A 9 -10.56 45.42 8.13
CA LEU A 9 -10.65 44.07 8.72
C LEU A 9 -9.40 43.71 9.54
N ALA A 10 -8.21 44.18 9.13
CA ALA A 10 -6.96 43.96 9.85
C ALA A 10 -6.93 44.63 11.25
N ARG A 11 -7.66 45.75 11.45
CA ARG A 11 -7.73 46.44 12.75
C ARG A 11 -8.72 45.83 13.73
N GLN A 12 -9.74 45.10 13.27
CA GLN A 12 -10.69 44.42 14.15
C GLN A 12 -10.16 43.09 14.72
N TRP A 13 -9.21 42.45 14.03
CA TRP A 13 -8.63 41.19 14.49
C TRP A 13 -7.62 41.40 15.64
N LEU A 14 -6.89 42.53 15.63
CA LEU A 14 -5.91 42.86 16.66
C LEU A 14 -6.52 43.31 18.00
N SER A 15 -7.79 43.74 18.05
CA SER A 15 -8.42 44.27 19.27
C SER A 15 -9.15 43.23 20.14
N ARG A 16 -9.22 41.95 19.72
CA ARG A 16 -9.93 40.89 20.47
C ARG A 16 -9.02 39.95 21.26
N ARG A 17 -7.70 40.12 21.23
CA ARG A 17 -6.75 39.35 22.07
C ARG A 17 -6.49 39.95 23.46
N SER A 18 -7.04 41.11 23.77
CA SER A 18 -6.88 41.76 25.08
C SER A 18 -8.14 41.61 25.93
N ARG A 19 -8.35 40.43 26.56
CA ARG A 19 -9.19 40.21 27.76
C ARG A 19 -9.21 38.72 28.16
N ALA A 20 -8.26 38.32 29.02
CA ALA A 20 -8.43 37.25 30.02
C ALA A 20 -7.28 37.38 31.06
N PRO A 21 -7.52 37.08 32.35
CA PRO A 21 -6.75 37.65 33.47
C PRO A 21 -5.44 36.91 33.78
N ALA A 22 -4.51 37.66 34.36
CA ALA A 22 -3.21 37.20 34.82
C ALA A 22 -3.29 36.44 36.14
N THR A 23 -2.73 35.23 36.19
CA THR A 23 -2.26 34.59 37.42
C THR A 23 -0.78 34.23 37.22
N ARG A 24 0.08 34.74 38.11
CA ARG A 24 1.52 34.44 38.16
C ARG A 24 1.73 32.99 38.62
N PRO A 25 2.74 32.31 38.08
CA PRO A 25 3.56 31.41 38.89
C PRO A 25 5.01 31.92 39.01
N GLU A 26 5.62 31.52 40.11
CA GLU A 26 6.91 31.95 40.64
C GLU A 26 8.10 31.67 39.73
N ALA A 27 9.09 32.56 39.82
CA ALA A 27 10.39 32.41 39.17
C ALA A 27 11.26 31.39 39.92
N HIS A 28 11.42 30.20 39.36
CA HIS A 28 12.55 29.34 39.69
C HIS A 28 13.69 29.60 38.71
N ARG A 29 14.77 30.12 39.29
CA ARG A 29 16.08 30.35 38.67
C ARG A 29 16.68 28.98 38.31
N ILE A 30 16.78 28.64 37.02
CA ILE A 30 17.54 27.48 36.57
C ILE A 30 18.88 27.99 36.04
N SER A 31 19.95 27.63 36.75
CA SER A 31 21.34 27.90 36.39
C SER A 31 21.69 27.22 35.06
N SER A 32 22.38 27.95 34.21
CA SER A 32 23.08 27.43 33.04
C SER A 32 24.08 26.34 33.45
N SER A 33 23.78 25.08 33.14
CA SER A 33 24.79 24.04 32.99
C SER A 33 24.70 23.51 31.57
N SER A 34 25.77 23.71 30.81
CA SER A 34 25.96 23.12 29.50
C SER A 34 26.07 21.60 29.64
N ARG A 35 25.03 20.88 29.25
CA ARG A 35 25.14 19.47 28.86
C ARG A 35 24.44 19.31 27.51
N ALA A 36 25.25 18.97 26.50
CA ALA A 36 24.77 18.45 25.22
C ALA A 36 23.80 17.27 25.48
N PRO A 37 22.82 17.01 24.58
CA PRO A 37 22.00 15.82 24.71
C PRO A 37 22.94 14.62 24.59
N ALA A 38 23.08 13.86 25.68
CA ALA A 38 23.65 12.54 25.62
C ALA A 38 22.66 11.70 24.81
N TRP A 39 22.99 11.47 23.53
CA TRP A 39 22.54 10.28 22.84
C TRP A 39 22.82 9.13 23.79
N ALA A 40 21.78 8.43 24.24
CA ALA A 40 21.96 7.24 25.03
C ALA A 40 22.72 6.25 24.13
N THR A 41 24.02 6.10 24.37
CA THR A 41 24.75 4.89 24.04
C THR A 41 23.94 3.75 24.65
N CYS A 42 23.11 3.08 23.86
CA CYS A 42 22.72 1.71 24.18
C CYS A 42 24.01 0.89 24.12
N SER A 43 24.72 0.82 25.25
CA SER A 43 25.75 -0.19 25.43
C SER A 43 25.06 -1.54 25.25
N PRO A 44 25.45 -2.37 24.26
CA PRO A 44 24.84 -3.68 24.11
C PRO A 44 25.07 -4.48 25.40
N SER A 45 24.01 -5.09 25.93
CA SER A 45 24.14 -6.05 27.02
C SER A 45 25.22 -7.08 26.65
N PRO A 46 26.08 -7.54 27.57
CA PRO A 46 27.18 -8.46 27.26
C PRO A 46 26.75 -9.87 26.80
N ALA A 47 25.46 -10.08 26.54
CA ALA A 47 24.84 -11.38 26.26
C ALA A 47 24.15 -11.46 24.90
N SER A 48 24.18 -10.43 24.05
CA SER A 48 23.66 -10.53 22.68
C SER A 48 24.79 -10.90 21.72
N SER A 49 24.72 -12.08 21.11
CA SER A 49 25.53 -12.42 19.94
C SER A 49 25.42 -11.30 18.90
N PRO A 50 26.52 -10.93 18.20
CA PRO A 50 26.45 -9.92 17.16
C PRO A 50 25.46 -10.33 16.08
N PRO A 51 24.71 -9.39 15.47
CA PRO A 51 23.79 -9.71 14.39
C PRO A 51 24.55 -10.28 13.18
N SER A 52 24.02 -11.32 12.55
CA SER A 52 24.62 -11.92 11.34
C SER A 52 24.43 -11.08 10.09
N ALA A 53 23.35 -10.29 10.02
CA ALA A 53 23.04 -9.40 8.90
C ALA A 53 22.01 -8.33 9.31
N VAL A 54 21.84 -7.33 8.45
CA VAL A 54 20.77 -6.33 8.53
C VAL A 54 19.79 -6.57 7.38
N VAL A 55 18.49 -6.61 7.68
CA VAL A 55 17.42 -6.53 6.67
C VAL A 55 16.71 -5.19 6.88
N THR A 56 16.85 -4.27 5.93
CA THR A 56 16.31 -2.91 6.03
C THR A 56 15.13 -2.67 5.10
N ASP A 57 14.29 -1.70 5.44
CA ASP A 57 13.24 -1.22 4.55
C ASP A 57 13.87 -0.43 3.40
N VAL A 58 13.37 -0.61 2.17
CA VAL A 58 13.90 0.09 1.00
C VAL A 58 13.92 1.61 1.15
N THR A 59 12.99 2.19 1.90
CA THR A 59 12.94 3.64 2.15
C THR A 59 14.15 4.16 2.90
N LEU A 60 14.86 3.31 3.65
CA LEU A 60 16.04 3.63 4.43
C LEU A 60 17.36 3.18 3.79
N ALA A 61 17.30 2.54 2.61
CA ALA A 61 18.43 1.90 1.97
C ALA A 61 19.67 2.81 1.88
N SER A 62 19.51 4.04 1.38
CA SER A 62 20.63 4.96 1.17
C SER A 62 21.30 5.45 2.46
N GLN A 63 20.63 5.32 3.60
CA GLN A 63 21.18 5.71 4.90
C GLN A 63 21.77 4.50 5.63
N VAL A 64 21.14 3.34 5.50
CA VAL A 64 21.51 2.13 6.24
C VAL A 64 22.63 1.36 5.55
N ILE A 65 22.65 1.27 4.22
CA ILE A 65 23.65 0.50 3.46
C ILE A 65 25.08 0.98 3.76
N PRO A 66 25.39 2.30 3.73
CA PRO A 66 26.74 2.77 4.06
C PRO A 66 27.17 2.41 5.49
N ILE A 67 26.27 2.52 6.47
CA ILE A 67 26.56 2.19 7.88
C ILE A 67 26.81 0.69 8.03
N ALA A 68 25.90 -0.14 7.50
CA ALA A 68 26.00 -1.59 7.61
C ALA A 68 27.29 -2.12 6.95
N LYS A 69 27.59 -1.67 5.73
CA LYS A 69 28.73 -2.21 4.95
C LYS A 69 30.06 -1.58 5.33
N LYS A 70 30.13 -0.25 5.53
CA LYS A 70 31.40 0.47 5.73
C LYS A 70 31.81 0.61 7.20
N GLU A 71 30.86 0.72 8.12
CA GLU A 71 31.15 0.92 9.54
C GLU A 71 31.04 -0.36 10.36
N LEU A 72 30.00 -1.16 10.10
CA LEU A 72 29.72 -2.38 10.86
C LEU A 72 30.24 -3.66 10.18
N HIS A 73 30.60 -3.59 8.90
CA HIS A 73 31.02 -4.73 8.08
C HIS A 73 30.06 -5.93 8.14
N LEU A 74 28.75 -5.63 8.15
CA LEU A 74 27.67 -6.61 8.14
C LEU A 74 27.06 -6.75 6.75
N PRO A 75 26.67 -7.98 6.34
CA PRO A 75 25.78 -8.16 5.20
C PRO A 75 24.51 -7.34 5.38
N CYS A 76 24.13 -6.62 4.34
CA CYS A 76 22.95 -5.76 4.30
C CYS A 76 22.02 -6.26 3.20
N HIS A 77 20.75 -6.42 3.53
CA HIS A 77 19.68 -6.89 2.64
C HIS A 77 18.49 -5.95 2.73
N ILE A 78 17.63 -5.95 1.71
CA ILE A 78 16.38 -5.18 1.72
C ILE A 78 15.18 -6.13 1.77
N LEU A 79 14.18 -5.80 2.58
CA LEU A 79 12.82 -6.25 2.35
C LEU A 79 12.11 -5.18 1.50
N PHE A 80 11.85 -5.52 0.25
CA PHE A 80 11.14 -4.63 -0.68
C PHE A 80 9.63 -4.81 -0.48
N ILE A 81 8.98 -3.74 -0.04
CA ILE A 81 7.57 -3.74 0.43
C ILE A 81 6.53 -3.58 -0.68
N SER A 82 6.95 -3.61 -1.95
CA SER A 82 6.08 -3.50 -3.13
C SER A 82 6.38 -4.64 -4.13
N CYS A 83 5.83 -4.58 -5.34
CA CYS A 83 5.98 -5.63 -6.35
C CYS A 83 7.34 -5.64 -7.05
N ALA A 84 7.74 -6.77 -7.64
CA ALA A 84 8.99 -6.87 -8.40
C ALA A 84 9.02 -5.89 -9.59
N THR A 85 7.86 -5.60 -10.19
CA THR A 85 7.76 -4.56 -11.22
C THR A 85 8.12 -3.18 -10.69
N MET A 86 7.71 -2.81 -9.47
CA MET A 86 8.12 -1.55 -8.82
C MET A 86 9.60 -1.55 -8.45
N LEU A 87 10.15 -2.70 -8.03
CA LEU A 87 11.58 -2.85 -7.78
C LEU A 87 12.38 -2.59 -9.06
N SER A 88 11.95 -3.13 -10.19
CA SER A 88 12.58 -2.89 -11.49
C SER A 88 12.56 -1.41 -11.88
N PHE A 89 11.44 -0.72 -11.60
CA PHE A 89 11.33 0.71 -11.82
C PHE A 89 12.29 1.48 -10.91
N LEU A 90 12.32 1.20 -9.60
CA LEU A 90 13.23 1.84 -8.66
C LEU A 90 14.70 1.66 -9.07
N ALA A 91 15.09 0.45 -9.46
CA ALA A 91 16.45 0.11 -9.88
C ALA A 91 16.87 0.86 -11.15
N TYR A 92 15.98 0.93 -12.14
CA TYR A 92 16.28 1.55 -13.43
C TYR A 92 16.16 3.08 -13.44
N PHE A 93 15.36 3.64 -12.53
CA PHE A 93 15.02 5.08 -12.53
C PHE A 93 16.26 6.02 -12.53
N PRO A 94 17.34 5.77 -11.75
CA PRO A 94 18.55 6.58 -11.86
C PRO A 94 19.19 6.54 -13.24
N THR A 95 19.30 5.35 -13.86
CA THR A 95 19.84 5.19 -15.21
C THR A 95 18.97 5.88 -16.26
N TYR A 96 17.65 5.83 -16.12
CA TYR A 96 16.72 6.56 -16.98
C TYR A 96 16.97 8.08 -16.93
N LEU A 97 17.12 8.67 -15.73
CA LEU A 97 17.38 10.10 -15.58
C LEU A 97 18.75 10.49 -16.17
N ASP A 98 19.78 9.69 -15.91
CA ASP A 98 21.14 9.94 -16.37
C ASP A 98 21.24 9.82 -17.92
N GLY A 99 20.59 8.81 -18.50
CA GLY A 99 20.65 8.54 -19.95
C GLY A 99 19.79 9.48 -20.80
N ALA A 100 18.68 9.97 -20.26
CA ALA A 100 17.80 10.90 -20.96
C ALA A 100 18.24 12.37 -20.85
N ASN A 101 19.31 12.67 -20.09
CA ASN A 101 19.59 14.03 -19.59
C ASN A 101 18.31 14.69 -19.05
N ALA A 102 17.48 13.89 -18.36
CA ALA A 102 16.15 14.30 -17.96
C ALA A 102 16.18 14.90 -16.56
N ASP A 103 15.68 16.13 -16.45
CA ASP A 103 15.54 16.83 -15.17
C ASP A 103 14.32 16.39 -14.36
N HIS A 104 13.53 15.41 -14.85
CA HIS A 104 12.38 14.81 -14.16
C HIS A 104 11.78 13.66 -14.99
N LEU A 105 10.86 12.91 -14.39
CA LEU A 105 10.00 11.97 -15.11
C LEU A 105 9.00 12.74 -16.00
N ALA A 106 9.30 12.84 -17.30
CA ALA A 106 8.50 13.58 -18.28
C ALA A 106 7.72 12.71 -19.27
N GLY A 107 8.00 11.40 -19.32
CA GLY A 107 7.40 10.49 -20.29
C GLY A 107 7.46 9.04 -19.85
N ASP A 108 7.00 8.17 -20.74
CA ASP A 108 7.00 6.73 -20.52
C ASP A 108 8.43 6.20 -20.36
N VAL A 109 8.60 5.19 -19.50
CA VAL A 109 9.89 4.59 -19.19
C VAL A 109 9.92 3.18 -19.77
N ASP A 110 10.84 2.94 -20.70
CA ASP A 110 11.10 1.61 -21.24
C ASP A 110 12.13 0.89 -20.37
N ILE A 111 11.66 0.01 -19.48
CA ILE A 111 12.55 -0.75 -18.60
C ILE A 111 13.03 -2.01 -19.33
N PRO A 112 14.35 -2.24 -19.48
CA PRO A 112 14.87 -3.44 -20.12
C PRO A 112 14.35 -4.73 -19.47
N GLY A 113 13.77 -5.62 -20.28
CA GLY A 113 13.20 -6.91 -19.83
C GLY A 113 11.78 -6.84 -19.27
N ILE A 114 11.22 -5.66 -19.02
CA ILE A 114 9.84 -5.46 -18.56
C ILE A 114 8.97 -4.83 -19.66
N GLY A 115 9.55 -3.90 -20.42
CA GLY A 115 8.85 -3.11 -21.43
C GLY A 115 8.40 -1.75 -20.91
N ARG A 116 7.43 -1.17 -21.63
CA ARG A 116 7.01 0.22 -21.45
C ARG A 116 6.13 0.40 -20.21
N ILE A 117 6.53 1.33 -19.35
CA ILE A 117 5.76 1.82 -18.20
C ILE A 117 5.25 3.23 -18.52
N PRO A 118 3.92 3.42 -18.67
CA PRO A 118 3.35 4.74 -18.89
C PRO A 118 3.69 5.73 -17.78
N VAL A 119 3.90 7.00 -18.14
CA VAL A 119 4.28 8.08 -17.20
C VAL A 119 3.31 8.26 -16.03
N ASP A 120 2.05 7.86 -16.19
CA ASP A 120 0.96 7.97 -15.21
C ASP A 120 0.87 6.76 -14.25
N TYR A 121 1.74 5.76 -14.37
CA TYR A 121 1.69 4.56 -13.53
C TYR A 121 2.59 4.65 -12.28
N PRO A 122 3.83 5.19 -12.35
CA PRO A 122 4.65 5.43 -11.19
C PRO A 122 4.06 6.52 -10.28
N PRO A 123 4.54 6.66 -9.02
CA PRO A 123 4.12 7.73 -8.14
C PRO A 123 4.29 9.12 -8.77
N ASN A 124 3.20 9.88 -8.92
CA ASN A 124 3.20 11.21 -9.53
C ASN A 124 4.20 12.19 -8.90
N VAL A 125 4.52 12.03 -7.62
CA VAL A 125 5.52 12.82 -6.91
C VAL A 125 6.93 12.73 -7.53
N LEU A 126 7.25 11.64 -8.24
CA LEU A 126 8.52 11.44 -8.94
C LEU A 126 8.74 12.41 -10.11
N ARG A 127 7.69 13.11 -10.55
CA ARG A 127 7.79 14.18 -11.56
C ARG A 127 8.43 15.45 -11.00
N ASN A 128 8.56 15.56 -9.67
CA ASN A 128 9.21 16.67 -9.01
C ASN A 128 10.51 16.19 -8.33
N LEU A 129 11.66 16.50 -8.93
CA LEU A 129 12.97 16.14 -8.36
C LEU A 129 13.29 16.86 -7.05
N ASP A 130 12.63 17.98 -6.75
CA ASP A 130 12.87 18.71 -5.51
C ASP A 130 12.17 18.11 -4.29
N SER A 131 11.17 17.27 -4.53
CA SER A 131 10.47 16.53 -3.47
C SER A 131 11.42 15.65 -2.68
N LEU A 132 11.26 15.65 -1.35
CA LEU A 132 12.00 14.75 -0.46
C LEU A 132 11.79 13.28 -0.85
N PHE A 133 10.58 12.91 -1.26
CA PHE A 133 10.28 11.55 -1.71
C PHE A 133 11.12 11.18 -2.93
N THR A 134 11.20 12.05 -3.94
CA THR A 134 11.94 11.78 -5.18
C THR A 134 13.44 11.71 -4.94
N LYS A 135 13.98 12.63 -4.12
CA LYS A 135 15.38 12.60 -3.70
C LYS A 135 15.73 11.27 -3.01
N GLN A 136 14.89 10.84 -2.08
CA GLN A 136 15.06 9.56 -1.38
C GLN A 136 14.91 8.37 -2.33
N PHE A 137 13.95 8.41 -3.26
CA PHE A 137 13.72 7.37 -4.26
C PHE A 137 14.95 7.18 -5.17
N ILE A 138 15.51 8.27 -5.68
CA ILE A 138 16.73 8.24 -6.51
C ILE A 138 17.92 7.74 -5.69
N ALA A 139 18.12 8.25 -4.47
CA ALA A 139 19.22 7.85 -3.62
C ALA A 139 19.16 6.35 -3.29
N ASN A 140 17.98 5.85 -2.92
CA ASN A 140 17.77 4.42 -2.68
C ASN A 140 18.01 3.60 -3.95
N GLY A 141 17.46 4.01 -5.10
CA GLY A 141 17.65 3.30 -6.38
C GLY A 141 19.11 3.18 -6.82
N ARG A 142 19.96 4.16 -6.47
CA ARG A 142 21.41 4.07 -6.72
C ARG A 142 22.10 3.10 -5.75
N GLU A 143 21.71 3.11 -4.49
CA GLU A 143 22.35 2.31 -3.43
C GLU A 143 21.92 0.84 -3.45
N ILE A 144 20.72 0.51 -3.96
CA ILE A 144 20.25 -0.88 -4.01
C ILE A 144 21.11 -1.78 -4.92
N ALA A 145 21.94 -1.22 -5.80
CA ALA A 145 22.87 -2.01 -6.62
C ALA A 145 24.04 -2.58 -5.79
N GLU A 146 24.35 -1.98 -4.64
CA GLU A 146 25.47 -2.35 -3.77
C GLU A 146 25.04 -3.29 -2.63
N ILE A 147 23.78 -3.73 -2.60
CA ILE A 147 23.25 -4.56 -1.52
C ILE A 147 23.55 -6.05 -1.71
N ASP A 148 23.56 -6.83 -0.64
CA ASP A 148 23.92 -8.26 -0.70
C ASP A 148 22.74 -9.15 -1.14
N GLY A 149 21.51 -8.64 -1.04
CA GLY A 149 20.33 -9.28 -1.62
C GLY A 149 19.02 -8.56 -1.29
N ILE A 150 17.98 -8.86 -2.07
CA ILE A 150 16.68 -8.21 -1.97
C ILE A 150 15.59 -9.27 -1.86
N LEU A 151 14.84 -9.22 -0.75
CA LEU A 151 13.66 -10.05 -0.53
C LEU A 151 12.44 -9.29 -1.04
N VAL A 152 11.60 -9.96 -1.82
CA VAL A 152 10.35 -9.39 -2.33
C VAL A 152 9.21 -10.33 -1.92
N ASN A 153 8.16 -9.79 -1.32
CA ASN A 153 6.94 -10.55 -1.01
C ASN A 153 6.14 -10.80 -2.29
N THR A 154 6.63 -11.72 -3.12
CA THR A 154 6.04 -12.15 -4.40
C THR A 154 6.48 -13.59 -4.68
N PHE A 155 5.97 -14.20 -5.73
CA PHE A 155 6.36 -15.55 -6.18
C PHE A 155 6.47 -15.60 -7.70
N ASP A 156 7.26 -16.55 -8.21
CA ASP A 156 7.66 -16.61 -9.62
C ASP A 156 6.46 -16.63 -10.59
N ALA A 157 5.36 -17.31 -10.24
CA ALA A 157 4.19 -17.38 -11.10
C ALA A 157 3.35 -16.09 -11.12
N LEU A 158 3.51 -15.18 -10.15
CA LEU A 158 2.80 -13.90 -10.09
C LEU A 158 3.49 -12.82 -10.93
N GLU A 159 4.82 -12.76 -10.90
CA GLU A 159 5.62 -11.75 -11.60
C GLU A 159 6.80 -12.37 -12.39
N PRO A 160 6.56 -13.33 -13.30
CA PRO A 160 7.64 -14.09 -13.94
C PRO A 160 8.59 -13.21 -14.76
N GLU A 161 8.05 -12.24 -15.51
CA GLU A 161 8.84 -11.33 -16.36
C GLU A 161 9.72 -10.41 -15.52
N ALA A 162 9.16 -9.82 -14.45
CA ALA A 162 9.89 -8.88 -13.61
C ALA A 162 11.00 -9.57 -12.81
N LEU A 163 10.72 -10.74 -12.24
CA LEU A 163 11.71 -11.51 -11.51
C LEU A 163 12.83 -12.00 -12.43
N ALA A 164 12.51 -12.47 -13.63
CA ALA A 164 13.52 -12.87 -14.61
C ALA A 164 14.40 -11.68 -15.03
N ALA A 165 13.80 -10.52 -15.34
CA ALA A 165 14.56 -9.34 -15.77
C ALA A 165 15.52 -8.81 -14.70
N LEU A 166 15.10 -8.83 -13.43
CA LEU A 166 15.93 -8.44 -12.30
C LEU A 166 17.07 -9.43 -12.08
N ARG A 167 16.78 -10.74 -12.01
CA ARG A 167 17.77 -11.80 -11.76
C ARG A 167 18.78 -11.96 -12.89
N ASP A 168 18.36 -11.75 -14.13
CA ASP A 168 19.24 -11.82 -15.31
C ASP A 168 20.11 -10.55 -15.47
N GLY A 169 19.97 -9.55 -14.59
CA GLY A 169 20.67 -8.27 -14.71
C GLY A 169 20.28 -7.46 -15.95
N LYS A 170 19.10 -7.72 -16.53
CA LYS A 170 18.60 -6.96 -17.69
C LYS A 170 18.27 -5.53 -17.30
N VAL A 171 17.60 -5.35 -16.16
CA VAL A 171 17.17 -4.04 -15.64
C VAL A 171 18.39 -3.16 -15.35
N VAL A 172 19.34 -3.68 -14.58
CA VAL A 172 20.64 -3.06 -14.28
C VAL A 172 21.71 -4.16 -14.32
N PRO A 173 22.85 -3.98 -15.03
CA PRO A 173 23.92 -4.97 -15.04
C PRO A 173 24.49 -5.21 -13.63
N GLY A 174 24.69 -6.48 -13.27
CA GLY A 174 25.22 -6.85 -11.95
C GLY A 174 24.24 -6.63 -10.80
N PHE A 175 22.93 -6.58 -11.08
CA PHE A 175 21.91 -6.41 -10.05
C PHE A 175 21.99 -7.50 -8.97
N PRO A 176 21.81 -7.17 -7.67
CA PRO A 176 21.91 -8.13 -6.59
C PRO A 176 20.88 -9.28 -6.66
N PRO A 177 21.13 -10.40 -5.96
CA PRO A 177 20.19 -11.51 -5.89
C PRO A 177 18.79 -11.05 -5.42
N VAL A 178 17.75 -11.49 -6.14
CA VAL A 178 16.35 -11.21 -5.82
C VAL A 178 15.62 -12.48 -5.40
N TYR A 179 15.26 -12.55 -4.11
CA TYR A 179 14.58 -13.66 -3.48
C TYR A 179 13.07 -13.39 -3.45
N ALA A 180 12.30 -14.19 -4.19
CA ALA A 180 10.84 -14.10 -4.20
C ALA A 180 10.29 -14.96 -3.05
N VAL A 181 10.02 -14.35 -1.90
CA VAL A 181 9.76 -15.06 -0.63
C VAL A 181 8.28 -15.11 -0.25
N GLY A 182 7.38 -14.72 -1.15
CA GLY A 182 5.96 -14.58 -0.88
C GLY A 182 5.08 -15.76 -1.34
N PRO A 183 3.76 -15.67 -1.09
CA PRO A 183 3.14 -14.71 -0.19
C PRO A 183 3.50 -15.02 1.27
N LEU A 184 3.96 -14.00 2.00
CA LEU A 184 4.23 -14.09 3.44
C LEU A 184 2.89 -14.21 4.19
N LYS A 185 2.82 -15.13 5.16
CA LYS A 185 1.64 -15.28 6.03
C LYS A 185 1.63 -14.16 7.06
N SER A 186 0.46 -13.63 7.39
CA SER A 186 0.39 -12.71 8.51
C SER A 186 0.60 -13.48 9.83
N THR A 187 1.34 -12.86 10.74
CA THR A 187 1.62 -13.39 12.07
C THR A 187 0.69 -12.80 13.11
N ALA A 188 -0.49 -12.28 12.70
CA ALA A 188 -1.48 -11.77 13.63
C ALA A 188 -1.83 -12.90 14.60
N THR A 189 -1.27 -12.81 15.82
CA THR A 189 -1.54 -13.80 16.86
C THR A 189 -3.03 -13.79 17.14
N ASP A 190 -3.60 -14.95 17.46
CA ASP A 190 -5.01 -15.19 17.83
C ASP A 190 -5.60 -14.23 18.91
N LYS A 191 -4.79 -13.30 19.44
CA LYS A 191 -5.18 -12.26 20.39
C LYS A 191 -5.94 -11.08 19.78
N GLU A 192 -5.87 -10.83 18.47
CA GLU A 192 -6.69 -9.79 17.82
C GLU A 192 -8.07 -10.32 17.35
N ALA A 193 -8.20 -11.65 17.21
CA ALA A 193 -9.47 -12.35 16.96
C ALA A 193 -10.45 -12.32 18.17
N ALA A 194 -10.05 -11.76 19.31
CA ALA A 194 -10.83 -11.71 20.55
C ALA A 194 -11.93 -10.62 20.59
N HIS A 195 -12.29 -10.02 19.46
CA HIS A 195 -13.48 -9.16 19.33
C HIS A 195 -14.68 -9.91 18.70
N GLY A 196 -14.70 -11.24 18.83
CA GLY A 196 -15.76 -12.12 18.31
C GLY A 196 -17.05 -12.08 19.12
N GLY A 197 -17.78 -10.97 19.06
CA GLY A 197 -19.23 -10.99 19.31
C GLY A 197 -19.98 -11.58 18.11
N ALA A 198 -21.26 -11.93 18.30
CA ALA A 198 -22.16 -12.38 17.23
C ALA A 198 -22.37 -11.33 16.09
N SER A 199 -21.83 -10.12 16.26
CA SER A 199 -21.88 -9.01 15.30
C SER A 199 -20.58 -8.84 14.49
N SER A 200 -19.66 -9.81 14.50
CA SER A 200 -18.40 -9.69 13.76
C SER A 200 -18.60 -9.81 12.23
N PRO A 201 -17.80 -9.12 11.40
CA PRO A 201 -17.86 -9.26 9.94
C PRO A 201 -17.73 -10.70 9.44
N ILE A 202 -16.94 -11.53 10.14
CA ILE A 202 -16.77 -12.95 9.81
C ILE A 202 -18.06 -13.74 10.06
N ALA A 203 -18.78 -13.46 11.15
CA ALA A 203 -20.07 -14.13 11.41
C ALA A 203 -21.09 -13.80 10.32
N TRP A 204 -21.18 -12.53 9.90
CA TRP A 204 -22.05 -12.11 8.80
C TRP A 204 -21.68 -12.79 7.47
N LEU A 205 -20.39 -12.93 7.17
CA LEU A 205 -19.92 -13.67 5.99
C LEU A 205 -20.34 -15.15 6.02
N GLY A 206 -20.37 -15.76 7.20
CA GLY A 206 -20.79 -17.15 7.41
C GLY A 206 -22.24 -17.44 7.01
N GLU A 207 -23.08 -16.41 6.93
CA GLU A 207 -24.49 -16.51 6.53
C GLU A 207 -24.70 -16.35 5.01
N GLN A 208 -23.64 -16.02 4.26
CA GLN A 208 -23.74 -15.71 2.84
C GLN A 208 -23.40 -16.91 1.94
N PRO A 209 -24.02 -17.03 0.74
CA PRO A 209 -23.62 -18.04 -0.24
C PRO A 209 -22.15 -17.90 -0.65
N ALA A 210 -21.54 -19.03 -1.06
CA ALA A 210 -20.18 -19.04 -1.56
C ALA A 210 -20.00 -18.05 -2.73
N ARG A 211 -18.89 -17.31 -2.71
CA ARG A 211 -18.48 -16.36 -3.75
C ARG A 211 -19.55 -15.31 -4.12
N SER A 212 -20.38 -14.92 -3.16
CA SER A 212 -21.49 -13.97 -3.40
C SER A 212 -21.25 -12.56 -2.85
N VAL A 213 -20.17 -12.38 -2.08
CA VAL A 213 -19.85 -11.13 -1.38
C VAL A 213 -18.71 -10.39 -2.07
N VAL A 214 -18.90 -9.09 -2.30
CA VAL A 214 -17.85 -8.14 -2.67
C VAL A 214 -17.24 -7.59 -1.39
N TYR A 215 -15.97 -7.86 -1.15
CA TYR A 215 -15.20 -7.17 -0.12
C TYR A 215 -14.68 -5.85 -0.67
N VAL A 216 -14.84 -4.76 0.08
CA VAL A 216 -14.44 -3.42 -0.33
C VAL A 216 -13.55 -2.80 0.75
N ALA A 217 -12.30 -2.51 0.41
CA ALA A 217 -11.35 -1.83 1.29
C ALA A 217 -10.27 -1.08 0.51
N PHE A 218 -10.06 0.19 0.88
CA PHE A 218 -9.10 1.08 0.20
C PHE A 218 -7.83 1.36 1.03
N GLY A 219 -7.48 0.42 1.91
CA GLY A 219 -6.28 0.48 2.73
C GLY A 219 -6.34 1.52 3.85
N ASN A 220 -5.23 1.66 4.58
CA ASN A 220 -5.20 2.48 5.80
C ASN A 220 -4.96 3.97 5.56
N ARG A 221 -4.43 4.35 4.39
CA ARG A 221 -3.89 5.69 4.14
C ARG A 221 -4.82 6.64 3.40
N ASN A 222 -5.97 6.18 2.92
CA ASN A 222 -6.78 6.94 1.98
C ASN A 222 -8.21 7.14 2.46
N ALA A 223 -8.60 8.40 2.59
CA ALA A 223 -10.00 8.81 2.64
C ALA A 223 -10.39 9.26 1.23
N ALA A 224 -11.44 8.68 0.66
CA ALA A 224 -12.08 9.22 -0.53
C ALA A 224 -12.82 10.53 -0.17
N ALA A 225 -13.01 11.40 -1.16
CA ALA A 225 -13.96 12.50 -1.05
C ALA A 225 -15.37 11.94 -0.73
N LEU A 226 -16.15 12.65 0.09
CA LEU A 226 -17.49 12.18 0.50
C LEU A 226 -18.39 11.86 -0.69
N GLU A 227 -18.28 12.64 -1.77
CA GLU A 227 -19.01 12.41 -3.02
C GLU A 227 -18.64 11.07 -3.65
N GLN A 228 -17.34 10.73 -3.71
CA GLN A 228 -16.89 9.44 -4.23
C GLN A 228 -17.31 8.28 -3.32
N ILE A 229 -17.32 8.47 -2.00
CA ILE A 229 -17.85 7.47 -1.04
C ILE A 229 -19.33 7.20 -1.32
N ARG A 230 -20.13 8.26 -1.57
CA ARG A 230 -21.55 8.10 -1.90
C ARG A 230 -21.77 7.39 -3.23
N GLU A 231 -20.97 7.68 -4.25
CA GLU A 231 -21.04 6.97 -5.54
C GLU A 231 -20.62 5.49 -5.39
N ILE A 232 -19.62 5.17 -4.56
CA ILE A 232 -19.27 3.78 -4.21
C ILE A 232 -20.47 3.08 -3.56
N GLY A 233 -21.09 3.71 -2.56
CA GLY A 233 -22.30 3.18 -1.91
C GLY A 233 -23.44 2.95 -2.90
N ALA A 234 -23.74 3.93 -3.76
CA ALA A 234 -24.76 3.84 -4.80
C ALA A 234 -24.46 2.72 -5.81
N GLY A 235 -23.19 2.54 -6.19
CA GLY A 235 -22.76 1.48 -7.07
C GLY A 235 -22.87 0.09 -6.46
N LEU A 236 -22.49 -0.07 -5.19
CA LEU A 236 -22.69 -1.31 -4.45
C LEU A 236 -24.19 -1.64 -4.33
N GLU A 237 -25.03 -0.66 -4.02
CA GLU A 237 -26.48 -0.82 -3.96
C GLU A 237 -27.07 -1.26 -5.31
N ALA A 238 -26.71 -0.56 -6.39
CA ALA A 238 -27.19 -0.82 -7.76
C ALA A 238 -26.61 -2.11 -8.38
N SER A 239 -25.46 -2.58 -7.87
CA SER A 239 -24.89 -3.87 -8.28
C SER A 239 -25.80 -5.04 -7.91
N GLY A 240 -26.60 -4.91 -6.85
CA GLY A 240 -27.40 -6.00 -6.29
C GLY A 240 -26.57 -7.12 -5.66
N CYS A 241 -25.24 -7.03 -5.68
CA CYS A 241 -24.34 -7.96 -5.00
C CYS A 241 -24.42 -7.77 -3.48
N ARG A 242 -24.07 -8.83 -2.75
CA ARG A 242 -23.80 -8.68 -1.31
C ARG A 242 -22.44 -8.03 -1.15
N PHE A 243 -22.24 -7.26 -0.08
CA PHE A 243 -20.95 -6.63 0.14
C PHE A 243 -20.59 -6.47 1.63
N LEU A 244 -19.30 -6.57 1.91
CA LEU A 244 -18.69 -6.14 3.16
C LEU A 244 -17.79 -4.95 2.84
N TRP A 245 -18.12 -3.77 3.35
CA TRP A 245 -17.38 -2.54 3.07
C TRP A 245 -16.78 -1.94 4.33
N VAL A 246 -15.46 -1.82 4.34
CA VAL A 246 -14.70 -1.08 5.35
C VAL A 246 -14.55 0.36 4.88
N VAL A 247 -15.28 1.26 5.52
CA VAL A 247 -15.28 2.70 5.23
C VAL A 247 -14.24 3.39 6.10
N LYS A 248 -13.40 4.21 5.47
CA LYS A 248 -12.53 5.17 6.16
C LYS A 248 -12.78 6.56 5.62
N THR A 249 -12.98 7.52 6.52
CA THR A 249 -13.23 8.92 6.15
C THR A 249 -12.11 9.87 6.55
N THR A 250 -11.09 9.35 7.24
CA THR A 250 -9.88 10.07 7.58
C THR A 250 -8.61 9.32 7.13
N VAL A 251 -7.54 10.09 6.91
CA VAL A 251 -6.18 9.58 6.67
C VAL A 251 -5.61 9.05 8.00
N VAL A 252 -4.61 8.16 7.95
CA VAL A 252 -3.88 7.61 9.12
C VAL A 252 -3.61 8.67 10.19
N ASP A 253 -3.73 8.25 11.46
CA ASP A 253 -3.50 9.04 12.67
C ASP A 253 -4.49 10.19 12.94
N ARG A 254 -5.68 10.14 12.33
CA ARG A 254 -6.80 11.04 12.66
C ARG A 254 -8.02 10.25 13.11
N ASP A 255 -8.59 10.64 14.25
CA ASP A 255 -9.85 10.09 14.73
C ASP A 255 -10.94 10.24 13.67
N ASP A 256 -11.48 9.11 13.21
CA ASP A 256 -12.64 9.08 12.32
C ASP A 256 -13.91 9.18 13.17
N THR A 257 -14.33 10.42 13.45
CA THR A 257 -15.52 10.72 14.27
C THR A 257 -16.80 10.91 13.45
N ALA A 258 -16.72 10.81 12.12
CA ALA A 258 -17.90 11.00 11.28
C ALA A 258 -18.84 9.79 11.43
N GLU A 259 -20.14 10.00 11.54
CA GLU A 259 -21.09 8.88 11.57
C GLU A 259 -21.28 8.32 10.15
N LEU A 260 -21.46 7.00 10.02
CA LEU A 260 -21.71 6.38 8.71
C LEU A 260 -22.94 6.98 8.00
N LYS A 261 -23.95 7.40 8.78
CA LYS A 261 -25.17 8.05 8.26
C LYS A 261 -24.87 9.39 7.60
N ASP A 262 -23.96 10.19 8.15
CA ASP A 262 -23.61 11.51 7.60
C ASP A 262 -22.83 11.36 6.29
N VAL A 263 -22.01 10.33 6.22
CA VAL A 263 -21.12 10.03 5.09
C VAL A 263 -21.92 9.45 3.92
N LEU A 264 -22.73 8.43 4.19
CA LEU A 264 -23.45 7.64 3.18
C LEU A 264 -24.82 8.21 2.82
N GLY A 265 -25.34 9.13 3.64
CA GLY A 265 -26.66 9.73 3.49
C GLY A 265 -27.76 8.91 4.16
N GLU A 266 -28.89 9.58 4.40
CA GLU A 266 -30.06 8.97 5.06
C GLU A 266 -30.64 7.81 4.23
N GLY A 267 -31.06 6.75 4.93
CA GLY A 267 -31.73 5.60 4.33
C GLY A 267 -30.80 4.58 3.67
N PHE A 268 -29.50 4.88 3.48
CA PHE A 268 -28.60 3.94 2.77
C PHE A 268 -28.47 2.61 3.51
N LEU A 269 -28.16 2.66 4.81
CA LEU A 269 -27.99 1.46 5.62
C LEU A 269 -29.27 0.61 5.68
N GLU A 270 -30.43 1.26 5.72
CA GLU A 270 -31.74 0.62 5.69
C GLU A 270 -32.00 -0.07 4.33
N ARG A 271 -31.65 0.57 3.21
CA ARG A 271 -31.83 0.01 1.85
C ARG A 271 -30.91 -1.18 1.56
N VAL A 272 -29.76 -1.28 2.23
CA VAL A 272 -28.81 -2.38 2.04
C VAL A 272 -28.87 -3.44 3.14
N GLN A 273 -29.77 -3.26 4.12
CA GLN A 273 -29.98 -4.22 5.19
C GLN A 273 -30.24 -5.63 4.64
N GLY A 274 -29.54 -6.62 5.17
CA GLY A 274 -29.63 -8.02 4.75
C GLY A 274 -28.76 -8.41 3.54
N ARG A 275 -28.16 -7.45 2.83
CA ARG A 275 -27.21 -7.71 1.73
C ARG A 275 -25.87 -7.00 1.87
N GLY A 276 -25.82 -5.89 2.61
CA GLY A 276 -24.60 -5.12 2.84
C GLY A 276 -24.28 -5.05 4.33
N LEU A 277 -23.01 -5.26 4.67
CA LEU A 277 -22.43 -4.92 5.96
C LEU A 277 -21.42 -3.79 5.76
N VAL A 278 -21.62 -2.68 6.45
CA VAL A 278 -20.73 -1.52 6.40
C VAL A 278 -20.16 -1.25 7.77
N THR A 279 -18.85 -1.15 7.87
CA THR A 279 -18.15 -0.91 9.14
C THR A 279 -17.04 0.11 8.96
N LYS A 280 -16.75 0.87 10.03
CA LYS A 280 -15.55 1.69 10.16
C LYS A 280 -14.46 1.03 11.00
N GLU A 281 -14.80 -0.08 11.66
CA GLU A 281 -13.88 -0.79 12.52
C GLU A 281 -12.81 -1.50 11.69
N TRP A 282 -11.66 -1.75 12.31
CA TRP A 282 -10.65 -2.59 11.73
C TRP A 282 -11.21 -4.00 11.52
N VAL A 283 -10.90 -4.60 10.38
CA VAL A 283 -11.23 -5.99 10.08
C VAL A 283 -9.94 -6.75 9.82
N ASP A 284 -9.93 -8.01 10.24
CA ASP A 284 -8.91 -8.96 9.82
C ASP A 284 -9.13 -9.26 8.33
N GLN A 285 -8.43 -8.51 7.49
CA GLN A 285 -8.52 -8.59 6.04
C GLN A 285 -8.14 -9.99 5.54
N GLU A 286 -7.15 -10.62 6.17
CA GLU A 286 -6.73 -11.98 5.82
C GLU A 286 -7.86 -12.98 6.09
N ALA A 287 -8.51 -12.90 7.26
CA ALA A 287 -9.66 -13.74 7.58
C ALA A 287 -10.86 -13.51 6.64
N VAL A 288 -11.10 -12.26 6.23
CA VAL A 288 -12.15 -11.92 5.26
C VAL A 288 -11.85 -12.53 3.89
N LEU A 289 -10.64 -12.31 3.35
CA LEU A 289 -10.25 -12.82 2.02
C LEU A 289 -10.19 -14.36 1.97
N LYS A 290 -9.88 -15.01 3.09
CA LYS A 290 -9.91 -16.46 3.22
C LYS A 290 -11.33 -17.03 3.27
N HIS A 291 -12.35 -16.23 3.56
CA HIS A 291 -13.71 -16.72 3.76
C HIS A 291 -14.37 -17.10 2.41
N PRO A 292 -14.98 -18.31 2.29
CA PRO A 292 -15.51 -18.82 1.01
C PRO A 292 -16.67 -18.00 0.43
N ALA A 293 -17.31 -17.16 1.22
CA ALA A 293 -18.36 -16.24 0.76
C ALA A 293 -17.83 -15.09 -0.10
N VAL A 294 -16.55 -14.71 0.04
CA VAL A 294 -15.96 -13.59 -0.72
C VAL A 294 -15.70 -14.04 -2.15
N GLY A 295 -16.29 -13.31 -3.10
CA GLY A 295 -16.18 -13.56 -4.54
C GLY A 295 -15.37 -12.53 -5.31
N LEU A 296 -15.22 -11.32 -4.75
CA LEU A 296 -14.51 -10.20 -5.37
C LEU A 296 -13.92 -9.30 -4.29
N TYR A 297 -12.73 -8.76 -4.53
CA TYR A 297 -12.12 -7.70 -3.75
C TYR A 297 -12.01 -6.41 -4.57
N LEU A 298 -12.81 -5.40 -4.23
CA LEU A 298 -12.61 -4.02 -4.69
C LEU A 298 -11.54 -3.35 -3.83
N SER A 299 -10.38 -3.08 -4.43
CA SER A 299 -9.16 -2.71 -3.70
C SER A 299 -8.41 -1.52 -4.28
N HIS A 300 -7.79 -0.76 -3.39
CA HIS A 300 -6.77 0.26 -3.70
C HIS A 300 -5.48 -0.28 -4.32
N CYS A 301 -5.31 -1.61 -4.43
CA CYS A 301 -4.10 -2.23 -5.02
C CYS A 301 -2.81 -2.02 -4.20
N GLY A 302 -2.90 -1.90 -2.88
CA GLY A 302 -1.70 -2.00 -2.03
C GLY A 302 -1.10 -3.41 -2.11
N TRP A 303 0.23 -3.52 -2.16
CA TRP A 303 0.88 -4.79 -2.50
C TRP A 303 0.55 -5.95 -1.55
N ASN A 304 0.50 -5.70 -0.24
CA ASN A 304 0.07 -6.72 0.73
C ASN A 304 -1.34 -7.26 0.43
N SER A 305 -2.28 -6.35 0.09
CA SER A 305 -3.65 -6.73 -0.29
C SER A 305 -3.69 -7.57 -1.56
N VAL A 306 -2.80 -7.29 -2.52
CA VAL A 306 -2.66 -8.11 -3.73
C VAL A 306 -2.10 -9.49 -3.41
N THR A 307 -1.07 -9.58 -2.57
CA THR A 307 -0.49 -10.88 -2.18
C THR A 307 -1.45 -11.75 -1.39
N GLU A 308 -2.28 -11.16 -0.52
CA GLU A 308 -3.34 -11.87 0.19
C GLU A 308 -4.43 -12.34 -0.77
N SER A 309 -4.90 -11.46 -1.67
CA SER A 309 -5.91 -11.82 -2.68
C SER A 309 -5.41 -12.95 -3.60
N ALA A 310 -4.14 -12.90 -4.01
CA ALA A 310 -3.49 -13.94 -4.79
C ALA A 310 -3.37 -15.25 -4.01
N ALA A 311 -2.99 -15.20 -2.72
CA ALA A 311 -2.88 -16.38 -1.87
C ALA A 311 -4.23 -17.10 -1.71
N TYR A 312 -5.32 -16.35 -1.54
CA TYR A 312 -6.67 -16.89 -1.32
C TYR A 312 -7.52 -17.03 -2.58
N GLY A 313 -7.00 -16.64 -3.74
CA GLY A 313 -7.64 -16.82 -5.03
C GLY A 313 -8.90 -15.97 -5.21
N VAL A 314 -8.89 -14.77 -4.64
CA VAL A 314 -10.00 -13.81 -4.74
C VAL A 314 -9.74 -12.88 -5.94
N PRO A 315 -10.65 -12.84 -6.94
CA PRO A 315 -10.62 -11.85 -8.01
C PRO A 315 -10.54 -10.41 -7.50
N MET A 316 -9.86 -9.53 -8.23
CA MET A 316 -9.73 -8.13 -7.86
C MET A 316 -10.41 -7.18 -8.86
N LEU A 317 -11.14 -6.20 -8.36
CA LEU A 317 -11.46 -4.98 -9.09
C LEU A 317 -10.51 -3.90 -8.59
N ALA A 318 -9.52 -3.59 -9.43
CA ALA A 318 -8.43 -2.69 -9.12
C ALA A 318 -8.85 -1.23 -9.31
N TRP A 319 -8.83 -0.48 -8.21
CA TRP A 319 -9.05 0.95 -8.19
C TRP A 319 -7.91 1.65 -7.45
N PRO A 320 -6.75 1.82 -8.11
CA PRO A 320 -5.58 2.42 -7.50
C PRO A 320 -5.84 3.89 -7.15
N THR A 321 -5.23 4.34 -6.05
CA THR A 321 -5.52 5.64 -5.43
C THR A 321 -4.31 6.54 -5.30
N LEU A 322 -3.12 6.00 -4.97
CA LEU A 322 -1.88 6.78 -4.87
C LEU A 322 -0.63 5.92 -5.03
N GLY A 323 0.52 6.59 -5.11
CA GLY A 323 1.83 5.95 -5.01
C GLY A 323 2.07 4.98 -6.17
N ASP A 324 2.44 3.76 -5.83
CA ASP A 324 2.77 2.67 -6.75
C ASP A 324 1.55 1.86 -7.22
N GLN A 325 0.36 2.16 -6.72
CA GLN A 325 -0.81 1.31 -6.87
C GLN A 325 -1.25 1.15 -8.33
N ARG A 326 -1.03 2.16 -9.19
CA ARG A 326 -1.34 2.05 -10.63
C ARG A 326 -0.40 1.05 -11.31
N LEU A 327 0.88 1.05 -10.95
CA LEU A 327 1.83 0.05 -11.43
C LEU A 327 1.51 -1.35 -10.88
N ILE A 328 1.05 -1.45 -9.63
CA ILE A 328 0.54 -2.72 -9.07
C ILE A 328 -0.73 -3.18 -9.80
N ALA A 329 -1.65 -2.28 -10.15
CA ALA A 329 -2.86 -2.60 -10.91
C ALA A 329 -2.55 -3.18 -12.30
N LYS A 330 -1.43 -2.76 -12.93
CA LYS A 330 -0.89 -3.41 -14.13
C LYS A 330 -0.52 -4.88 -13.88
N VAL A 331 0.05 -5.22 -12.72
CA VAL A 331 0.35 -6.62 -12.34
C VAL A 331 -0.93 -7.43 -12.20
N ILE A 332 -1.97 -6.86 -11.56
CA ILE A 332 -3.29 -7.51 -11.43
C ILE A 332 -3.89 -7.81 -12.82
N LYS A 333 -3.92 -6.80 -13.69
CA LYS A 333 -4.46 -6.90 -15.05
C LYS A 333 -3.69 -7.90 -15.92
N SER A 334 -2.36 -7.84 -15.90
CA SER A 334 -1.51 -8.74 -16.70
C SER A 334 -1.50 -10.18 -16.17
N GLY A 335 -1.62 -10.37 -14.87
CA GLY A 335 -1.79 -11.68 -14.25
C GLY A 335 -3.15 -12.33 -14.53
N GLY A 336 -4.14 -11.55 -14.99
CA GLY A 336 -5.46 -12.00 -15.40
C GLY A 336 -6.41 -12.36 -14.25
N PHE A 337 -6.06 -12.03 -13.01
CA PHE A 337 -6.88 -12.32 -11.81
C PHE A 337 -7.66 -11.10 -11.32
N GLY A 338 -7.74 -10.05 -12.14
CA GLY A 338 -8.57 -8.91 -11.85
C GLY A 338 -8.72 -7.97 -13.03
N LEU A 339 -9.65 -7.04 -12.88
CA LEU A 339 -9.90 -5.97 -13.83
C LEU A 339 -9.34 -4.66 -13.28
N TRP A 340 -8.64 -3.90 -14.11
CA TRP A 340 -8.25 -2.54 -13.80
C TRP A 340 -8.89 -1.56 -14.78
N VAL A 341 -9.68 -0.63 -14.23
CA VAL A 341 -10.29 0.46 -14.99
C VAL A 341 -9.38 1.68 -14.95
N GLU A 342 -8.57 1.86 -16.00
CA GLU A 342 -7.44 2.80 -15.98
C GLU A 342 -7.84 4.26 -15.77
N HIS A 343 -9.04 4.64 -16.20
CA HIS A 343 -9.53 6.01 -16.10
C HIS A 343 -10.19 6.34 -14.75
N TRP A 344 -10.38 5.35 -13.87
CA TRP A 344 -10.84 5.62 -12.50
C TRP A 344 -9.78 6.40 -11.73
N SER A 345 -10.20 7.50 -11.12
CA SER A 345 -9.35 8.37 -10.31
C SER A 345 -9.88 8.46 -8.89
N TRP A 346 -8.99 8.79 -7.96
CA TRP A 346 -9.29 9.02 -6.54
C TRP A 346 -9.26 10.50 -6.18
N ASP A 347 -8.95 11.38 -7.14
CA ASP A 347 -8.71 12.81 -6.92
C ASP A 347 -9.99 13.62 -6.61
N GLY A 348 -11.18 13.01 -6.81
CA GLY A 348 -12.45 13.49 -6.26
C GLY A 348 -12.97 14.83 -6.80
N GLY A 349 -12.37 15.41 -7.84
CA GLY A 349 -12.93 16.55 -8.59
C GLY A 349 -14.09 16.14 -9.52
N GLU A 350 -14.94 17.08 -9.93
CA GLU A 350 -16.11 16.82 -10.80
C GLU A 350 -15.76 16.04 -12.07
N ASP A 351 -14.59 16.30 -12.67
CA ASP A 351 -14.09 15.62 -13.88
C ASP A 351 -13.51 14.22 -13.61
N SER A 352 -13.35 13.83 -12.34
CA SER A 352 -12.72 12.58 -11.89
C SER A 352 -13.64 11.68 -11.06
N LEU A 353 -14.89 12.10 -10.82
CA LEU A 353 -15.86 11.36 -10.03
C LEU A 353 -16.36 10.13 -10.79
N VAL A 354 -16.05 8.94 -10.27
CA VAL A 354 -16.51 7.67 -10.83
C VAL A 354 -17.94 7.41 -10.35
N ARG A 355 -18.88 7.27 -11.29
CA ARG A 355 -20.31 7.17 -11.02
C ARG A 355 -20.71 5.78 -10.53
N GLY A 356 -21.68 5.72 -9.62
CA GLY A 356 -22.23 4.49 -9.07
C GLY A 356 -22.76 3.54 -10.14
N ALA A 357 -23.34 4.05 -11.23
CA ALA A 357 -23.79 3.22 -12.35
C ALA A 357 -22.63 2.42 -12.98
N GLU A 358 -21.48 3.05 -13.16
CA GLU A 358 -20.28 2.41 -13.70
C GLU A 358 -19.67 1.43 -12.69
N ILE A 359 -19.59 1.81 -11.42
CA ILE A 359 -19.14 0.92 -10.34
C ILE A 359 -20.01 -0.34 -10.29
N ALA A 360 -21.33 -0.18 -10.39
CA ALA A 360 -22.27 -1.29 -10.40
C ALA A 360 -22.08 -2.22 -11.61
N GLU A 361 -21.81 -1.66 -12.79
CA GLU A 361 -21.49 -2.42 -14.00
C GLU A 361 -20.21 -3.24 -13.80
N LYS A 362 -19.12 -2.60 -13.36
CA LYS A 362 -17.82 -3.27 -13.19
C LYS A 362 -17.80 -4.29 -12.06
N VAL A 363 -18.53 -4.05 -10.98
CA VAL A 363 -18.73 -5.06 -9.93
C VAL A 363 -19.46 -6.28 -10.49
N LYS A 364 -20.54 -6.10 -11.26
CA LYS A 364 -21.27 -7.22 -11.89
C LYS A 364 -20.42 -7.96 -12.91
N GLU A 365 -19.67 -7.23 -13.72
CA GLU A 365 -18.75 -7.77 -14.73
C GLU A 365 -17.76 -8.73 -14.09
N VAL A 366 -17.00 -8.28 -13.08
CA VAL A 366 -15.97 -9.13 -12.45
C VAL A 366 -16.58 -10.25 -11.61
N MET A 367 -17.71 -10.01 -10.92
CA MET A 367 -18.41 -11.08 -10.19
C MET A 367 -18.93 -12.19 -11.10
N GLY A 368 -19.24 -11.89 -12.36
CA GLY A 368 -19.74 -12.85 -13.36
C GLY A 368 -18.67 -13.40 -14.30
N ASP A 369 -17.43 -12.95 -14.21
CA ASP A 369 -16.35 -13.36 -15.11
C ASP A 369 -15.68 -14.66 -14.62
N GLU A 370 -16.08 -15.77 -15.26
CA GLU A 370 -15.53 -17.08 -14.94
C GLU A 370 -14.05 -17.25 -15.33
N ALA A 371 -13.54 -16.48 -16.29
CA ALA A 371 -12.14 -16.53 -16.68
C ALA A 371 -11.25 -15.86 -15.63
N ILE A 372 -11.63 -14.67 -15.14
CA ILE A 372 -10.93 -13.99 -14.03
C ILE A 372 -11.00 -14.85 -12.76
N SER A 373 -12.18 -15.40 -12.46
CA SER A 373 -12.43 -16.37 -11.39
C SER A 373 -11.50 -17.59 -11.45
N ALA A 374 -11.41 -18.24 -12.60
CA ALA A 374 -10.53 -19.40 -12.80
C ALA A 374 -9.06 -19.02 -12.64
N ARG A 375 -8.66 -17.86 -13.19
CA ARG A 375 -7.28 -17.40 -13.12
C ARG A 375 -6.86 -17.04 -11.70
N ALA A 376 -7.72 -16.40 -10.91
CA ALA A 376 -7.46 -16.14 -9.50
C ALA A 376 -7.23 -17.45 -8.71
N LYS A 377 -8.03 -18.48 -9.00
CA LYS A 377 -7.86 -19.81 -8.40
C LYS A 377 -6.54 -20.49 -8.81
N GLU A 378 -6.15 -20.40 -10.07
CA GLU A 378 -4.84 -20.90 -10.54
C GLU A 378 -3.69 -20.21 -9.81
N ILE A 379 -3.74 -18.88 -9.69
CA ILE A 379 -2.71 -18.11 -8.98
C ILE A 379 -2.63 -18.52 -7.51
N SER A 380 -3.76 -18.79 -6.85
CA SER A 380 -3.77 -19.31 -5.47
C SER A 380 -3.14 -20.71 -5.34
N GLN A 381 -3.34 -21.58 -6.33
CA GLN A 381 -2.67 -22.88 -6.38
C GLN A 381 -1.16 -22.71 -6.53
N GLU A 382 -0.72 -21.80 -7.41
CA GLU A 382 0.70 -21.50 -7.57
C GLU A 382 1.31 -20.85 -6.33
N ALA A 383 0.59 -19.93 -5.68
CA ALA A 383 1.00 -19.35 -4.40
C ALA A 383 1.20 -20.43 -3.33
N THR A 384 0.26 -21.38 -3.24
CA THR A 384 0.33 -22.52 -2.30
C THR A 384 1.54 -23.40 -2.59
N LYS A 385 1.82 -23.69 -3.87
CA LYS A 385 3.01 -24.46 -4.28
C LYS A 385 4.31 -23.72 -3.98
N ALA A 386 4.35 -22.40 -4.20
CA ALA A 386 5.55 -21.60 -4.03
C ALA A 386 6.07 -21.61 -2.58
N VAL A 387 5.17 -21.54 -1.60
CA VAL A 387 5.52 -21.51 -0.17
C VAL A 387 5.59 -22.89 0.49
N ALA A 388 5.13 -23.95 -0.19
CA ALA A 388 5.26 -25.32 0.30
C ALA A 388 6.74 -25.74 0.35
N GLU A 389 7.05 -26.77 1.14
CA GLU A 389 8.39 -27.37 1.17
C GLU A 389 8.81 -27.80 -0.24
N GLY A 390 10.00 -27.35 -0.66
CA GLY A 390 10.51 -27.56 -2.02
C GLY A 390 9.94 -26.62 -3.09
N GLY A 391 9.03 -25.70 -2.73
CA GLY A 391 8.51 -24.65 -3.61
C GLY A 391 9.52 -23.53 -3.90
N SER A 392 9.25 -22.71 -4.92
CA SER A 392 10.17 -21.66 -5.36
C SER A 392 10.45 -20.59 -4.30
N SER A 393 9.43 -20.16 -3.57
CA SER A 393 9.58 -19.17 -2.49
C SER A 393 10.19 -19.77 -1.23
N HIS A 394 9.89 -21.05 -0.95
CA HIS A 394 10.61 -21.80 0.07
C HIS A 394 12.11 -21.89 -0.24
N TRP A 395 12.48 -22.26 -1.46
CA TRP A 395 13.87 -22.31 -1.90
C TRP A 395 14.55 -20.94 -1.88
N SER A 396 13.90 -19.90 -2.38
CA SER A 396 14.42 -18.52 -2.31
C SER A 396 14.73 -18.09 -0.88
N MET A 397 13.87 -18.48 0.08
CA MET A 397 14.12 -18.23 1.50
C MET A 397 15.31 -19.05 2.03
N GLN A 398 15.43 -20.33 1.66
CA GLN A 398 16.56 -21.16 2.07
C GLN A 398 17.89 -20.64 1.51
N GLU A 399 17.91 -20.22 0.24
CA GLU A 399 19.08 -19.59 -0.39
C GLU A 399 19.48 -18.32 0.36
N PHE A 400 18.51 -17.45 0.66
CA PHE A 400 18.76 -16.27 1.48
C PHE A 400 19.34 -16.64 2.85
N LEU A 401 18.72 -17.58 3.59
CA LEU A 401 19.20 -17.98 4.91
C LEU A 401 20.60 -18.60 4.88
N ALA A 402 20.95 -19.32 3.81
CA ALA A 402 22.28 -19.87 3.60
C ALA A 402 23.35 -18.78 3.43
N THR A 403 22.99 -17.58 2.97
CA THR A 403 23.93 -16.43 2.92
C THR A 403 24.24 -15.82 4.30
N LEU A 404 23.42 -16.14 5.31
CA LEU A 404 23.56 -15.60 6.68
C LEU A 404 24.38 -16.51 7.60
N SER A 405 24.75 -17.69 7.11
CA SER A 405 25.48 -18.74 7.84
C SER A 405 26.95 -18.69 7.48
#